data_AF-A0A923EFQ9-F1
#
_entry.id   AF-A0A923EFQ9-F1
#
_cell.length_a   1.000
_cell.length_b   1.000
_cell.length_c   1.000
_cell.angle_alpha   90.00
_cell.angle_beta   90.00
_cell.angle_gamma   90.00
#
_symmetry.space_group_name_H-M   'P 1'
#
loop_
_entity.id
_entity.type
_entity.pdbx_description
1 polymer ?
#
loop_
_entity_poly.entity_id
_entity_poly.type
_entity_poly.pdbx_seq_one_letter_code
_entity_poly.pdbx_strand_id
1 'polypeptide(L)'
;MDQKQVLKQMIDFNKAAYNNTFNAFVMLQDQAESLSNTLLTQATWLPQEGKKAIEELVKNCKTGRETFKKSVDESFKKVEEFF
;
A
#
# COMPACT_ATOMS: atom_id res chain seq x y z
N MET A 1 -1.04 -28.96 -21.09
CA MET A 1 -0.12 -27.96 -20.51
C MET A 1 0.58 -28.61 -19.33
N ASP A 2 1.87 -28.36 -19.16
CA ASP A 2 2.61 -28.82 -17.96
C ASP A 2 1.99 -28.13 -16.72
N GLN A 3 1.74 -28.92 -15.66
CA GLN A 3 1.19 -28.43 -14.40
C GLN A 3 2.06 -27.30 -13.81
N LYS A 4 3.38 -27.34 -14.01
CA LYS A 4 4.30 -26.26 -13.61
C LYS A 4 4.03 -24.96 -14.37
N GLN A 5 3.75 -25.05 -15.67
CA GLN A 5 3.47 -23.88 -16.51
C GLN A 5 2.14 -23.22 -16.12
N VAL A 6 1.13 -24.03 -15.83
CA VAL A 6 -0.18 -23.55 -15.34
C VAL A 6 -0.04 -22.86 -13.98
N LEU A 7 0.75 -23.44 -13.06
CA LEU A 7 1.02 -22.83 -11.75
C LEU A 7 1.78 -21.50 -11.88
N LYS A 8 2.81 -21.43 -12.72
CA LYS A 8 3.53 -20.19 -13.00
C LYS A 8 2.60 -19.08 -13.51
N GLN A 9 1.74 -19.38 -14.48
CA GLN A 9 0.77 -18.43 -15.02
C GLN A 9 -0.20 -17.90 -13.95
N MET A 10 -0.66 -18.77 -13.03
CA MET A 10 -1.49 -18.34 -11.91
C MET A 10 -0.74 -17.40 -10.95
N ILE A 11 0.52 -17.69 -10.65
CA ILE A 11 1.35 -16.82 -9.79
C ILE A 11 1.55 -15.45 -10.45
N ASP A 12 1.92 -15.44 -11.74
CA ASP A 12 2.09 -14.21 -12.53
C ASP A 12 0.81 -13.36 -12.53
N PHE A 13 -0.35 -14.00 -12.72
CA PHE A 13 -1.66 -13.34 -12.65
C PHE A 13 -1.92 -12.73 -11.26
N ASN A 14 -1.73 -13.50 -10.18
CA ASN A 14 -1.93 -13.02 -8.81
C ASN A 14 -1.01 -11.84 -8.48
N LYS A 15 0.25 -11.89 -8.91
CA LYS A 15 1.21 -10.79 -8.75
C LYS A 15 0.74 -9.51 -9.45
N ALA A 16 0.27 -9.64 -10.70
CA ALA A 16 -0.26 -8.51 -11.45
C ALA A 16 -1.53 -7.92 -10.81
N ALA A 17 -2.48 -8.78 -10.42
CA ALA A 17 -3.71 -8.37 -9.76
C ALA A 17 -3.44 -7.66 -8.42
N TYR A 18 -2.51 -8.20 -7.63
CA TYR A 18 -2.06 -7.58 -6.38
C TYR A 18 -1.44 -6.21 -6.63
N ASN A 19 -0.49 -6.09 -7.56
CA ASN A 19 0.18 -4.81 -7.87
C ASN A 19 -0.82 -3.74 -8.33
N ASN A 20 -1.75 -4.09 -9.21
CA ASN A 20 -2.78 -3.16 -9.68
C ASN A 20 -3.69 -2.69 -8.53
N THR A 21 -4.14 -3.63 -7.70
CA THR A 21 -5.02 -3.32 -6.56
C THR A 21 -4.28 -2.46 -5.52
N PHE A 22 -3.03 -2.81 -5.21
CA PHE A 22 -2.19 -2.05 -4.29
C PHE A 22 -1.97 -0.61 -4.78
N ASN A 23 -1.65 -0.43 -6.07
CA ASN A 23 -1.45 0.90 -6.64
C ASN A 23 -2.73 1.75 -6.62
N ALA A 24 -3.89 1.14 -6.92
CA ALA A 24 -5.18 1.83 -6.80
C ALA A 24 -5.46 2.24 -5.35
N PHE A 25 -5.16 1.37 -4.38
CA PHE A 25 -5.30 1.66 -2.96
C PHE A 25 -4.39 2.80 -2.50
N VAL A 26 -3.12 2.80 -2.92
CA VAL A 26 -2.17 3.90 -2.65
C VAL A 26 -2.71 5.22 -3.18
N MET A 27 -3.20 5.24 -4.42
CA MET A 27 -3.76 6.44 -5.04
C MET A 27 -4.97 6.99 -4.27
N LEU A 28 -5.87 6.12 -3.80
CA LEU A 28 -7.02 6.52 -3.00
C LEU A 28 -6.59 7.08 -1.64
N GLN A 29 -5.63 6.44 -0.98
CA GLN A 29 -5.08 6.93 0.28
C GLN A 29 -4.40 8.29 0.14
N ASP A 30 -3.61 8.50 -0.91
CA ASP A 30 -2.91 9.76 -1.16
C ASP A 30 -3.91 10.91 -1.40
N GLN A 31 -5.01 10.62 -2.12
CA GLN A 31 -6.10 11.59 -2.28
C GLN A 31 -6.80 11.88 -0.95
N ALA A 32 -7.10 10.87 -0.14
CA ALA A 32 -7.73 11.04 1.17
C ALA A 32 -6.84 11.83 2.14
N GLU A 33 -5.53 11.60 2.11
CA GLU A 33 -4.56 12.37 2.89
C GLU A 33 -4.52 13.83 2.45
N SER A 34 -4.47 14.10 1.14
CA SER A 34 -4.48 15.48 0.63
C SER A 34 -5.72 16.25 1.11
N LEU A 35 -6.89 15.61 1.06
CA LEU A 35 -8.13 16.18 1.60
C LEU A 35 -8.04 16.38 3.12
N SER A 36 -7.54 15.38 3.85
CA SER A 36 -7.39 15.43 5.31
C SER A 36 -6.45 16.57 5.74
N ASN A 37 -5.32 16.75 5.06
CA ASN A 37 -4.38 17.84 5.31
C ASN A 37 -5.02 19.21 5.05
N THR A 38 -5.84 19.32 4.00
CA THR A 38 -6.61 20.53 3.71
C THR A 38 -7.59 20.86 4.84
N LEU A 39 -8.29 19.86 5.38
CA LEU A 39 -9.20 20.04 6.51
C LEU A 39 -8.46 20.38 7.82
N LEU A 40 -7.31 19.75 8.07
CA LEU A 40 -6.48 19.99 9.26
C LEU A 40 -5.88 21.39 9.31
N THR A 41 -5.48 21.93 8.16
CA THR A 41 -4.96 23.30 8.09
C THR A 41 -6.05 24.33 8.43
N GLN A 42 -7.30 24.06 8.04
CA GLN A 42 -8.47 24.90 8.33
C GLN A 42 -9.06 24.67 9.73
N ALA A 43 -8.68 23.59 10.41
CA ALA A 43 -9.13 23.28 11.78
C ALA A 43 -8.45 24.21 12.79
N THR A 44 -9.01 25.42 12.98
CA THR A 44 -8.58 26.40 13.98
C THR A 44 -8.87 25.95 15.41
N TRP A 45 -9.81 25.02 15.58
CA TRP A 45 -10.20 24.44 16.87
C TRP A 45 -9.24 23.35 17.38
N LEU A 46 -8.34 22.84 16.52
CA LEU A 46 -7.46 21.73 16.87
C LEU A 46 -6.10 22.24 17.38
N PRO A 47 -5.68 21.86 18.61
CA PRO A 47 -4.37 22.21 19.14
C PRO A 47 -3.22 21.64 18.29
N GLN A 48 -2.04 22.26 18.38
CA GLN A 48 -0.86 21.86 17.60
C GLN A 48 -0.42 20.41 17.86
N GLU A 49 -0.54 19.93 19.10
CA GLU A 49 -0.27 18.53 19.45
C GLU A 49 -1.21 17.56 18.72
N GLY A 50 -2.50 17.89 18.62
CA GLY A 50 -3.47 17.10 17.86
C GLY A 50 -3.15 17.06 16.37
N LYS A 51 -2.71 18.19 15.79
CA LYS A 51 -2.24 18.23 14.39
C LYS A 51 -1.06 17.30 14.18
N LYS A 52 -0.06 17.38 15.07
CA LYS A 52 1.13 16.52 15.01
C LYS A 52 0.79 15.03 15.14
N ALA A 53 -0.12 14.67 16.04
CA ALA A 53 -0.55 13.28 16.21
C ALA A 53 -1.19 12.71 14.92
N ILE A 54 -1.94 13.53 14.18
CA ILE A 54 -2.56 13.12 12.92
C ILE A 54 -1.51 13.00 11.80
N GLU A 55 -0.56 13.94 11.72
CA GLU A 55 0.57 13.84 10.79
C GLU A 55 1.40 12.56 11.02
N GLU A 56 1.67 12.22 12.29
CA GLU A 56 2.36 10.99 12.67
C GLU A 56 1.54 9.74 12.30
N LEU A 57 0.23 9.75 12.52
CA LEU A 57 -0.67 8.66 12.11
C LEU A 57 -0.62 8.43 10.60
N VAL A 58 -0.73 9.51 9.81
CA VAL A 58 -0.64 9.44 8.34
C VAL A 58 0.71 8.86 7.90
N LYS A 59 1.80 9.33 8.50
CA LYS A 59 3.14 8.80 8.22
C LYS A 59 3.24 7.30 8.55
N ASN A 60 2.73 6.87 9.70
CA ASN A 60 2.72 5.47 10.10
C ASN A 60 1.90 4.61 9.13
N CYS A 61 0.75 5.10 8.65
CA CYS A 61 -0.03 4.41 7.62
C CYS A 61 0.76 4.24 6.31
N LYS A 62 1.50 5.26 5.87
CA LYS A 62 2.40 5.17 4.69
C LYS A 62 3.51 4.15 4.88
N THR A 63 4.21 4.21 6.01
CA THR A 63 5.26 3.23 6.32
C THR A 63 4.70 1.81 6.41
N GLY A 64 3.52 1.65 6.99
CA GLY A 64 2.81 0.37 7.08
C GLY A 64 2.50 -0.24 5.71
N ARG A 65 1.91 0.53 4.78
CA ARG A 65 1.60 0.04 3.42
C ARG A 65 2.87 -0.30 2.62
N GLU A 66 3.94 0.47 2.77
CA GLU A 66 5.23 0.21 2.09
C GLU A 66 5.88 -1.08 2.62
N THR A 67 5.86 -1.26 3.94
CA THR A 67 6.37 -2.47 4.58
C THR A 67 5.58 -3.70 4.13
N PHE A 68 4.25 -3.59 4.10
CA PHE A 68 3.39 -4.66 3.59
C PHE A 68 3.68 -4.99 2.12
N LYS A 69 3.82 -3.97 1.26
CA LYS A 69 4.18 -4.15 -0.16
C LYS A 69 5.48 -4.91 -0.31
N LYS A 70 6.50 -4.49 0.43
CA LYS A 70 7.81 -5.14 0.43
C LYS A 70 7.72 -6.60 0.83
N SER A 71 7.01 -6.93 1.91
CA SER A 71 6.83 -8.32 2.34
C SER A 71 6.15 -9.19 1.28
N VAL A 72 5.09 -8.67 0.63
CA VAL A 72 4.41 -9.41 -0.44
C VAL A 72 5.30 -9.58 -1.67
N ASP A 73 6.07 -8.55 -2.06
CA ASP A 73 7.00 -8.64 -3.18
C ASP A 73 8.11 -9.67 -2.93
N GLU A 74 8.64 -9.71 -1.71
CA GLU A 74 9.61 -10.72 -1.28
C GLU A 74 9.00 -12.13 -1.32
N SER A 75 7.74 -12.29 -0.92
CA SER A 75 7.02 -13.57 -1.02
C SER A 75 6.85 -14.02 -2.47
N PHE A 76 6.45 -13.12 -3.38
CA PHE A 76 6.34 -13.45 -4.80
C PHE A 76 7.69 -13.84 -5.39
N LYS A 77 8.76 -13.10 -5.06
CA LYS A 77 10.12 -13.42 -5.53
C LYS A 77 10.57 -14.82 -5.10
N LYS A 78 10.34 -15.19 -3.83
CA LYS A 78 10.65 -16.53 -3.33
C LYS A 78 9.88 -17.62 -4.07
N VAL A 79 8.61 -17.36 -4.41
CA VAL A 79 7.80 -18.32 -5.17
C VAL A 79 8.31 -18.43 -6.62
N GLU A 80 8.74 -17.33 -7.22
CA GLU A 80 9.33 -17.30 -8.57
C GLU A 80 10.65 -18.09 -8.66
N GLU A 81 11.44 -18.15 -7.58
CA GLU A 81 12.70 -18.93 -7.53
C GLU A 81 12.48 -20.46 -7.70
N PHE A 82 11.24 -20.97 -7.60
CA PHE A 82 10.92 -22.38 -7.84
C PHE A 82 10.66 -22.73 -9.31
N PHE A 83 10.63 -21.74 -10.22
CA PHE A 83 10.34 -21.91 -11.66
C PHE A 83 11.47 -21.40 -12.54
#